data_AF-A0A0Q8VQ75-F1
#
_entry.id   AF-A0A0Q8VQ75-F1
#
_cell.length_a   1.000
_cell.length_b   1.000
_cell.length_c   1.000
_cell.angle_alpha   90.00
_cell.angle_beta   90.00
_cell.angle_gamma   90.00
#
_symmetry.space_group_name_H-M   'P 1'
#
loop_
_entity.id
_entity.type
_entity.pdbx_description
1 polymer ?
#
loop_
_entity_poly.entity_id
_entity_poly.type
_entity_poly.pdbx_seq_one_letter_code
_entity_poly.pdbx_strand_id
1 'polypeptide(L)' 'MREQAKHRLPAPVVDRIRARASLRERVRVLEAEAQESRQLNRRIAELTDVVAELLIPLDARDQDRVDEVLARYQQGL' A
#
# COMPACT_ATOMS: atom_id res chain seq x y z
N MET A 1 51.46 -5.42 20.60
CA MET A 1 51.13 -4.94 19.24
C MET A 1 50.78 -6.10 18.29
N ARG A 2 49.95 -7.09 18.72
CA ARG A 2 49.66 -8.29 17.92
C ARG A 2 48.31 -8.97 18.28
N GLU A 3 47.19 -8.25 18.33
CA GLU A 3 45.88 -8.92 18.44
C GLU A 3 44.82 -8.40 17.47
N GLN A 4 45.10 -7.34 16.72
CA GLN A 4 44.15 -6.74 15.77
C GLN A 4 44.16 -7.41 14.38
N ALA A 5 44.87 -8.53 14.23
CA ALA A 5 44.93 -9.30 12.98
C ALA A 5 44.02 -10.53 13.08
N LYS A 6 42.72 -10.38 12.76
CA LYS A 6 42.19 -10.55 11.39
C LYS A 6 41.59 -11.95 11.19
N HIS A 7 40.46 -12.24 11.86
CA HIS A 7 39.43 -13.03 11.19
C HIS A 7 38.61 -12.08 10.30
N ARG A 8 39.28 -11.46 9.31
CA ARG A 8 38.58 -10.65 8.30
C ARG A 8 37.86 -11.64 7.41
N LEU A 9 36.53 -11.58 7.40
CA LEU A 9 35.74 -12.40 6.48
C LEU A 9 36.24 -12.19 5.04
N PRO A 10 36.34 -13.25 4.23
CA PRO A 10 36.70 -13.11 2.83
C PRO A 10 35.77 -12.11 2.14
N ALA A 11 36.30 -11.22 1.31
CA ALA A 11 35.52 -10.25 0.54
C ALA A 11 34.24 -10.84 -0.09
N PRO A 12 34.25 -12.02 -0.76
CA PRO A 12 33.03 -12.58 -1.35
C PRO A 12 31.97 -13.03 -0.34
N VAL A 13 32.32 -13.21 0.94
CA VAL A 13 31.35 -13.48 2.01
C VAL A 13 30.72 -12.18 2.49
N VAL A 14 31.52 -11.13 2.66
CA VAL A 14 31.05 -9.79 3.03
C VAL A 14 30.09 -9.25 1.98
N ASP A 15 30.43 -9.40 0.69
CA ASP A 15 29.60 -8.91 -0.42
C ASP A 15 28.26 -9.65 -0.49
N ARG A 16 28.26 -10.97 -0.28
CA ARG A 16 27.02 -11.77 -0.21
C ARG A 16 26.12 -11.38 0.97
N ILE A 17 26.70 -11.11 2.15
CA ILE A 17 25.94 -10.66 3.32
C ILE A 17 25.32 -9.28 3.04
N ARG A 18 26.10 -8.34 2.47
CA ARG A 18 25.61 -7.02 2.09
C ARG A 18 24.53 -7.08 1.03
N ALA A 19 24.70 -7.90 0.01
CA ALA A 19 23.69 -8.11 -1.03
C ALA A 19 22.38 -8.66 -0.44
N ARG A 20 22.47 -9.65 0.45
CA ARG A 20 21.28 -10.21 1.14
C ARG A 20 20.60 -9.19 2.04
N ALA A 21 21.36 -8.38 2.77
CA ALA A 21 20.82 -7.30 3.60
C ALA A 21 20.12 -6.23 2.73
N SER A 22 20.74 -5.83 1.62
CA SER A 22 20.14 -4.89 0.65
C SER A 22 18.86 -5.45 0.03
N LEU A 23 18.84 -6.73 -0.35
CA LEU A 23 17.63 -7.35 -0.88
C LEU A 23 16.50 -7.39 0.14
N ARG A 24 16.79 -7.71 1.40
CA ARG A 24 15.78 -7.69 2.47
C ARG A 24 15.16 -6.30 2.65
N GLU A 25 15.99 -5.26 2.63
CA GLU A 25 15.50 -3.89 2.76
C GLU A 25 14.62 -3.52 1.55
N ARG A 26 15.06 -3.84 0.34
CA ARG A 26 14.26 -3.59 -0.87
C ARG A 26 12.93 -4.33 -0.85
N VAL A 27 12.90 -5.59 -0.41
CA VAL A 27 11.66 -6.36 -0.27
C VAL A 27 10.75 -5.71 0.77
N ARG A 28 11.29 -5.29 1.92
CA ARG A 28 10.50 -4.59 2.94
C ARG A 28 9.83 -3.33 2.41
N VAL A 29 10.56 -2.52 1.65
CA VAL A 29 10.01 -1.31 1.01
C VAL A 29 8.90 -1.68 0.01
N LEU A 30 9.14 -2.65 -0.87
CA LEU A 30 8.14 -3.12 -1.83
C LEU A 30 6.90 -3.71 -1.14
N GLU A 31 7.06 -4.41 -0.01
CA GLU A 31 5.94 -4.94 0.77
C GLU A 31 5.09 -3.81 1.37
N ALA A 32 5.73 -2.73 1.84
CA ALA A 32 5.02 -1.56 2.34
C ALA A 32 4.25 -0.85 1.21
N GLU A 33 4.89 -0.61 0.08
CA GLU A 33 4.28 0.00 -1.11
C GLU A 33 3.12 -0.86 -1.65
N ALA A 34 3.29 -2.18 -1.71
CA ALA A 34 2.23 -3.10 -2.14
C ALA A 34 1.04 -3.09 -1.19
N GLN A 35 1.27 -2.95 0.12
CA GLN A 35 0.20 -2.88 1.10
C GLN A 35 -0.57 -1.56 1.01
N GLU A 36 0.13 -0.44 0.82
CA GLU A 36 -0.49 0.86 0.52
C GLU A 36 -1.32 0.80 -0.76
N SER A 37 -0.77 0.24 -1.84
CA SER A 37 -1.49 0.07 -3.11
C SER A 37 -2.76 -0.76 -2.94
N ARG A 38 -2.74 -1.84 -2.16
CA ARG A 38 -3.95 -2.62 -1.85
C ARG A 38 -4.98 -1.81 -1.08
N GLN A 39 -4.56 -0.99 -0.12
CA GLN A 39 -5.47 -0.13 0.63
C GLN A 39 -6.13 0.91 -0.29
N LEU A 40 -5.34 1.56 -1.16
CA LEU A 40 -5.85 2.51 -2.15
C LEU A 40 -6.83 1.84 -3.13
N ASN A 41 -6.49 0.66 -3.63
CA ASN A 41 -7.38 -0.07 -4.55
C ASN A 41 -8.71 -0.46 -3.90
N ARG A 42 -8.72 -0.85 -2.61
CA ARG A 42 -9.97 -1.07 -1.88
C ARG A 42 -10.81 0.20 -1.80
N ARG A 43 -10.17 1.34 -1.50
CA ARG A 43 -10.85 2.63 -1.43
C ARG A 43 -11.43 3.08 -2.77
N ILE A 44 -10.71 2.82 -3.85
CA ILE A 44 -11.18 3.08 -5.22
C ILE A 44 -12.39 2.20 -5.54
N ALA A 45 -12.37 0.92 -5.16
CA ALA A 45 -13.51 0.03 -5.36
C ALA A 45 -14.76 0.54 -4.62
N GLU A 46 -14.63 0.89 -3.34
CA GLU A 46 -15.71 1.49 -2.54
C GLU A 46 -16.28 2.76 -3.21
N LEU A 47 -15.41 3.66 -3.66
CA LEU A 47 -15.82 4.88 -4.36
C LEU A 47 -16.54 4.58 -5.68
N THR A 48 -16.06 3.58 -6.42
CA THR A 48 -16.67 3.17 -7.69
C THR A 48 -18.07 2.61 -7.45
N ASP A 49 -18.27 1.83 -6.39
CA ASP A 49 -19.58 1.30 -6.01
C ASP A 49 -20.55 2.43 -5.66
N VAL A 50 -20.11 3.43 -4.89
CA VAL A 50 -20.92 4.61 -4.56
C VAL A 50 -21.28 5.40 -5.81
N VAL A 51 -20.30 5.65 -6.70
CA VAL A 51 -20.56 6.36 -7.96
C VAL A 51 -21.57 5.60 -8.80
N ALA A 52 -21.45 4.27 -8.90
CA ALA A 52 -22.40 3.44 -9.64
C ALA A 52 -23.81 3.55 -9.06
N GLU A 53 -23.96 3.57 -7.74
CA GLU A 53 -25.25 3.75 -7.08
C GLU A 53 -25.84 5.16 -7.33
N LEU A 54 -24.99 6.19 -7.43
CA LEU A 54 -25.42 7.57 -7.70
C LEU A 54 -25.89 7.81 -9.13
N LEU A 55 -25.53 6.97 -10.11
CA LEU A 55 -25.89 7.21 -11.52
C LEU A 55 -27.40 7.28 -11.73
N ILE A 56 -28.18 6.39 -11.10
CA ILE A 56 -29.63 6.32 -11.24
C ILE A 56 -30.33 7.58 -10.66
N PRO A 57 -30.12 7.96 -9.39
CA PRO A 57 -30.81 9.11 -8.82
C PRO A 57 -30.36 10.43 -9.46
N LEU A 58 -29.11 10.54 -9.93
CA LEU A 58 -28.66 11.72 -10.69
C LEU A 58 -29.39 11.86 -12.03
N ASP A 59 -29.56 10.76 -12.77
CA ASP A 59 -30.35 10.75 -14.01
C ASP A 59 -31.82 11.10 -13.76
N ALA A 60 -32.39 10.58 -12.66
CA ALA A 60 -33.75 10.86 -12.21
C ALA A 60 -33.93 12.25 -11.58
N ARG A 61 -32.85 13.01 -11.33
CA ARG A 61 -32.83 14.29 -10.59
C ARG A 61 -33.43 14.17 -9.17
N ASP A 62 -33.26 13.01 -8.55
CA ASP A 62 -33.72 12.72 -7.19
C ASP A 62 -32.63 13.10 -6.17
N GLN A 63 -32.70 14.34 -5.67
CA GLN A 63 -31.70 14.87 -4.74
C GLN A 63 -31.75 14.17 -3.38
N ASP A 64 -32.94 13.81 -2.89
CA ASP A 64 -33.10 13.17 -1.58
C ASP A 64 -32.35 11.81 -1.57
N ARG A 65 -32.47 11.05 -2.66
CA ARG A 65 -31.76 9.77 -2.80
C ARG A 65 -30.25 9.95 -2.99
N VAL A 66 -29.80 11.00 -3.68
CA VAL A 66 -28.37 11.35 -3.76
C VAL A 66 -27.80 11.60 -2.36
N ASP A 67 -28.48 12.43 -1.57
CA ASP A 67 -28.03 12.80 -0.23
C ASP A 67 -27.98 11.58 0.70
N GLU A 68 -28.94 10.66 0.59
CA GLU A 68 -28.95 9.40 1.34
C GLU A 68 -27.73 8.50 1.00
N VAL A 69 -27.42 8.33 -0.28
CA VAL A 69 -26.27 7.52 -0.72
C VAL A 69 -24.96 8.11 -0.21
N LEU A 70 -24.80 9.44 -0.32
CA LEU A 70 -23.62 10.14 0.17
C LEU A 70 -23.49 10.08 1.69
N ALA A 71 -24.60 10.21 2.43
CA ALA A 71 -24.60 10.09 3.89
C ALA A 71 -24.16 8.69 4.35
N ARG A 72 -24.63 7.62 3.70
CA ARG A 72 -24.19 6.25 4.02
C ARG A 72 -22.71 6.05 3.76
N TYR A 73 -22.17 6.58 2.66
CA TYR A 73 -20.72 6.53 2.40
C TYR A 73 -19.90 7.28 3.47
N GLN A 74 -20.38 8.44 3.92
CA GLN A 74 -19.72 9.22 4.97
C GLN A 74 -19.79 8.57 6.35
N GLN A 75 -20.80 7.75 6.62
CA GLN A 75 -20.92 6.98 7.87
C GLN A 75 -20.08 5.69 7.87
N GLY A 76 -19.75 5.16 6.69
CA GLY A 76 -18.83 4.03 6.52
C GLY A 76 -17.35 4.41 6.46
N LEU A 77 -17.05 5.71 6.58
CA LEU A 77 -15.73 6.32 6.66
C LEU A 77 -15.19 6.29 8.10
#